data_AF-A0A3A5HBB0-F1
#
_entry.id   AF-A0A3A5HBB0-F1
#
_cell.length_a   1.000
_cell.length_b   1.000
_cell.length_c   1.000
_cell.angle_alpha   90.00
_cell.angle_beta   90.00
_cell.angle_gamma   90.00
#
_symmetry.space_group_name_H-M   'P 1'
#
loop_
_entity.id
_entity.type
_entity.pdbx_description
1 polymer ?
#
loop_
_entity_poly.entity_id
_entity_poly.type
_entity_poly.pdbx_seq_one_letter_code
_entity_poly.pdbx_strand_id
1 'polypeptide(L)'
;MRRNLSTLAALTLAGSFALAGAGTAEAATLPAPYSGSAHGDIVSLDVSVLSNLLNIPSLAGVTVAHAKATADSTATPATTAESKNVHASVASLNIPVDTARVDAAPNDSYDRDLLPVQVPSLLGVGVIHGAGAANWAGTTACVPAGTPLSKATTQLAGVNLGLTQALPTTVTSLLPGGGLTIAKVDASATTSTTYLSNGSMVAKQTTDVGDIHLLNDLARVHVVSPAVLTATSSGSGAGTVTYSNPTATVTLANGQVINLPVSGAPITLPLTVDLGLLGKIIANVTLALAPAPSDTAAGTAAAAAVPNVLSVDVKVTTTGTLQTLLGASIADVDLGVATMDVRAAAPTSGVQCVSATDADGDGLTDAEEAALGTDPHDADTDNDGLTDGAEVNTHGTKPLDADTDDDGLKDGAEVNTHGTDPKDPDTDNGGVKDGAEVAAGTNPLDGSDDAALLAPGADPDGDGLTNAEEKALGTDPFDADTDNDGLKDGREVELGTDPLDADTDNDGLKDGAEVNKYGTDPKDADTDNGGVKDGAEVKAGTDPLDASDDRVAGGQGSGSGDSDDNGWLPSTGATIGLGALLAALGAVVAGLVMARKRRLA
;
A
#
# COMPACT_ATOMS: atom_id res chain seq x y z
N MET A 1 -35.53 24.96 -71.77
CA MET A 1 -35.29 23.56 -71.36
C MET A 1 -36.43 23.13 -70.44
N ARG A 2 -37.42 22.42 -70.98
CA ARG A 2 -38.69 22.10 -70.32
C ARG A 2 -38.88 20.58 -70.27
N ARG A 3 -39.09 20.07 -69.04
CA ARG A 3 -40.14 19.14 -68.57
C ARG A 3 -40.33 17.72 -69.18
N ASN A 4 -40.66 16.83 -68.22
CA ASN A 4 -41.50 15.61 -68.25
C ASN A 4 -40.80 14.28 -68.54
N LEU A 5 -40.76 13.34 -67.57
CA LEU A 5 -41.80 12.37 -67.13
C LEU A 5 -42.10 11.26 -68.15
N SER A 6 -41.62 10.04 -67.83
CA SER A 6 -42.23 8.74 -68.20
C SER A 6 -41.58 7.64 -67.34
N THR A 7 -42.25 7.23 -66.26
CA THR A 7 -42.94 5.92 -66.12
C THR A 7 -42.07 4.69 -66.40
N LEU A 8 -41.73 3.96 -65.34
CA LEU A 8 -41.87 2.49 -65.33
C LEU A 8 -42.20 2.02 -63.92
N ALA A 9 -43.38 1.43 -63.76
CA ALA A 9 -43.86 0.83 -62.53
C ALA A 9 -43.47 -0.65 -62.47
N ALA A 10 -42.99 -1.04 -61.28
CA ALA A 10 -43.17 -2.32 -60.58
C ALA A 10 -42.93 -3.64 -61.33
N LEU A 11 -41.88 -4.34 -60.92
CA LEU A 11 -41.97 -5.78 -60.66
C LEU A 11 -41.45 -6.04 -59.24
N THR A 12 -42.39 -6.38 -58.37
CA THR A 12 -42.18 -6.78 -56.97
C THR A 12 -41.50 -8.13 -56.91
N LEU A 13 -40.29 -8.19 -56.35
CA LEU A 13 -39.75 -9.39 -55.73
C LEU A 13 -39.69 -9.16 -54.23
N ALA A 14 -40.70 -9.66 -53.52
CA ALA A 14 -40.61 -9.92 -52.09
C ALA A 14 -39.72 -11.16 -51.91
N GLY A 15 -38.45 -10.92 -51.62
CA GLY A 15 -37.48 -11.93 -51.20
C GLY A 15 -37.02 -11.57 -49.80
N SER A 16 -37.45 -12.38 -48.83
CA SER A 16 -37.21 -12.32 -47.40
C SER A 16 -35.81 -11.82 -47.03
N PHE A 17 -35.69 -10.58 -46.56
CA PHE A 17 -34.59 -10.22 -45.67
C PHE A 17 -34.84 -10.93 -44.35
N ALA A 18 -34.07 -12.00 -44.11
CA ALA A 18 -33.88 -12.49 -42.76
C ALA A 18 -33.46 -11.28 -41.91
N LEU A 19 -34.23 -10.97 -40.87
CA LEU A 19 -33.70 -10.21 -39.74
C LEU A 19 -32.45 -10.99 -39.29
N ALA A 20 -31.27 -10.45 -39.58
CA ALA A 20 -30.11 -10.75 -38.78
C ALA A 20 -30.52 -10.35 -37.37
N GLY A 21 -30.70 -11.34 -36.49
CA GLY A 21 -30.90 -11.09 -35.08
C GLY A 21 -29.78 -10.15 -34.64
N ALA A 22 -30.15 -9.06 -33.98
CA ALA A 22 -29.20 -8.27 -33.22
C ALA A 22 -28.58 -9.24 -32.21
N GLY A 23 -27.40 -9.76 -32.53
CA GLY A 23 -26.57 -10.45 -31.55
C GLY A 23 -26.40 -9.47 -30.40
N THR A 24 -26.71 -9.91 -29.19
CA THR A 24 -26.33 -9.19 -27.98
C THR A 24 -24.83 -8.93 -28.08
N ALA A 25 -24.42 -7.66 -28.14
CA ALA A 25 -23.01 -7.32 -28.18
C ALA A 25 -22.36 -7.92 -26.93
N GLU A 26 -21.46 -8.88 -27.10
CA GLU A 26 -20.66 -9.45 -26.01
C GLU A 26 -19.67 -8.40 -25.51
N ALA A 27 -19.35 -8.40 -24.21
CA ALA A 27 -18.41 -7.43 -23.68
C ALA A 27 -17.00 -7.64 -24.25
N ALA A 28 -16.19 -6.59 -24.25
CA ALA A 28 -14.87 -6.64 -24.85
C ALA A 28 -13.90 -7.45 -23.98
N THR A 29 -13.30 -8.49 -24.56
CA THR A 29 -12.16 -9.21 -23.96
C THR A 29 -10.94 -8.31 -23.89
N LEU A 30 -10.14 -8.46 -22.83
CA LEU A 30 -8.88 -7.76 -22.71
C LEU A 30 -7.93 -8.10 -23.88
N PRO A 31 -7.17 -7.12 -24.43
CA PRO A 31 -7.09 -5.72 -24.01
C PRO A 31 -8.30 -4.89 -24.47
N ALA A 32 -8.98 -4.24 -23.52
CA ALA A 32 -10.18 -3.44 -23.77
C ALA A 32 -9.98 -2.00 -23.24
N PRO A 33 -10.34 -0.95 -24.02
CA PRO A 33 -10.15 0.43 -23.61
C PRO A 33 -11.21 0.86 -22.59
N TYR A 34 -10.78 1.30 -21.41
CA TYR A 34 -11.64 1.91 -20.38
C TYR A 34 -10.89 3.06 -19.70
N SER A 35 -11.64 4.05 -19.21
CA SER A 35 -11.09 5.16 -18.43
C SER A 35 -12.03 5.59 -17.30
N GLY A 36 -11.48 5.92 -16.15
CA GLY A 36 -12.18 6.50 -15.02
C GLY A 36 -11.32 7.54 -14.31
N SER A 37 -11.95 8.59 -13.81
CA SER A 37 -11.32 9.64 -13.03
C SER A 37 -12.28 10.07 -11.93
N ALA A 38 -11.79 10.11 -10.70
CA ALA A 38 -12.48 10.71 -9.55
C ALA A 38 -11.56 11.75 -8.94
N HIS A 39 -12.13 12.89 -8.58
CA HIS A 39 -11.42 14.06 -8.10
C HIS A 39 -12.26 14.78 -7.06
N GLY A 40 -11.63 15.24 -5.98
CA GLY A 40 -12.26 16.19 -5.08
C GLY A 40 -11.28 16.98 -4.22
N ASP A 41 -11.65 18.22 -3.93
CA ASP A 41 -10.95 19.12 -3.02
C ASP A 41 -11.84 19.40 -1.81
N ILE A 42 -11.26 19.50 -0.61
CA ILE A 42 -12.05 19.77 0.61
C ILE A 42 -12.46 21.24 0.68
N VAL A 43 -11.54 22.17 0.41
CA VAL A 43 -11.79 23.61 0.52
C VAL A 43 -11.34 24.32 -0.75
N SER A 44 -12.21 25.19 -1.29
CA SER A 44 -11.90 26.19 -2.30
C SER A 44 -12.20 27.58 -1.74
N LEU A 45 -11.28 28.52 -1.89
CA LEU A 45 -11.37 29.83 -1.25
C LEU A 45 -11.02 30.97 -2.23
N ASP A 46 -11.96 31.91 -2.33
CA ASP A 46 -11.77 33.22 -2.93
C ASP A 46 -12.05 34.30 -1.87
N VAL A 47 -11.10 35.22 -1.66
CA VAL A 47 -11.22 36.32 -0.71
C VAL A 47 -10.89 37.64 -1.42
N SER A 48 -11.89 38.50 -1.49
CA SER A 48 -11.74 39.88 -1.97
C SER A 48 -11.83 40.85 -0.81
N VAL A 49 -10.70 41.46 -0.43
CA VAL A 49 -10.65 42.50 0.61
C VAL A 49 -10.63 43.87 -0.07
N LEU A 50 -11.57 44.74 0.28
CA LEU A 50 -11.75 46.05 -0.35
C LEU A 50 -11.06 47.19 0.43
N SER A 51 -10.54 46.92 1.63
CA SER A 51 -9.91 47.93 2.49
C SER A 51 -8.39 47.77 2.55
N ASN A 52 -7.67 48.77 2.03
CA ASN A 52 -6.20 48.85 2.09
C ASN A 52 -5.65 48.96 3.53
N LEU A 53 -6.50 49.12 4.55
CA LEU A 53 -6.09 49.40 5.92
C LEU A 53 -5.54 48.15 6.64
N LEU A 54 -5.96 46.94 6.26
CA LEU A 54 -5.53 45.70 6.92
C LEU A 54 -4.35 45.01 6.22
N ASN A 55 -3.89 45.51 5.07
CA ASN A 55 -2.80 44.95 4.26
C ASN A 55 -2.92 43.42 4.05
N ILE A 56 -4.15 42.94 3.88
CA ILE A 56 -4.45 41.54 3.60
C ILE A 56 -4.49 41.36 2.09
N PRO A 57 -3.71 40.43 1.50
CA PRO A 57 -3.79 40.17 0.07
C PRO A 57 -5.13 39.54 -0.30
N SER A 58 -5.67 39.88 -1.47
CA SER A 58 -6.78 39.12 -2.05
C SER A 58 -6.29 37.70 -2.38
N LEU A 59 -7.06 36.69 -1.99
CA LEU A 59 -6.85 35.30 -2.37
C LEU A 59 -7.81 34.97 -3.52
N ALA A 60 -7.32 34.31 -4.56
CA ALA A 60 -8.18 33.81 -5.62
C ALA A 60 -7.79 32.38 -5.97
N GLY A 61 -8.76 31.48 -5.97
CA GLY A 61 -8.62 30.09 -6.38
C GLY A 61 -7.73 29.23 -5.48
N VAL A 62 -7.65 29.51 -4.17
CA VAL A 62 -6.91 28.65 -3.24
C VAL A 62 -7.71 27.38 -3.00
N THR A 63 -7.22 26.25 -3.48
CA THR A 63 -7.82 24.92 -3.27
C THR A 63 -6.91 24.07 -2.40
N VAL A 64 -7.44 23.50 -1.32
CA VAL A 64 -6.68 22.80 -0.27
C VAL A 64 -7.20 21.38 -0.10
N ALA A 65 -6.26 20.46 0.18
CA ALA A 65 -6.51 19.04 0.43
C ALA A 65 -7.24 18.38 -0.75
N HIS A 66 -6.45 18.03 -1.76
CA HIS A 66 -6.88 17.49 -3.04
C HIS A 66 -6.60 15.99 -3.09
N ALA A 67 -7.60 15.20 -3.50
CA ALA A 67 -7.43 13.79 -3.83
C ALA A 67 -7.85 13.51 -5.27
N LYS A 68 -7.03 12.76 -6.01
CA LYS A 68 -7.34 12.34 -7.38
C LYS A 68 -6.94 10.89 -7.64
N ALA A 69 -7.89 10.13 -8.18
CA ALA A 69 -7.71 8.76 -8.62
C ALA A 69 -8.02 8.65 -10.10
N THR A 70 -7.09 8.12 -10.90
CA THR A 70 -7.30 7.90 -12.32
C THR A 70 -6.94 6.47 -12.72
N ALA A 71 -7.69 5.95 -13.69
CA ALA A 71 -7.41 4.70 -14.38
C ALA A 71 -7.71 4.90 -15.88
N ASP A 72 -6.78 4.57 -16.75
CA ASP A 72 -6.93 4.59 -18.20
C ASP A 72 -6.09 3.44 -18.77
N SER A 73 -6.76 2.40 -19.27
CA SER A 73 -6.09 1.20 -19.78
C SER A 73 -5.24 1.44 -21.04
N THR A 74 -5.32 2.64 -21.62
CA THR A 74 -4.55 3.04 -22.80
C THR A 74 -3.43 4.03 -22.49
N ALA A 75 -3.37 4.55 -21.27
CA ALA A 75 -2.37 5.51 -20.85
C ALA A 75 -1.13 4.84 -20.23
N THR A 76 -0.05 5.62 -20.10
CA THR A 76 1.12 5.25 -19.32
C THR A 76 1.49 6.43 -18.43
N PRO A 77 1.40 6.27 -17.10
CA PRO A 77 0.93 5.09 -16.34
C PRO A 77 -0.58 4.81 -16.55
N ALA A 78 -0.98 3.54 -16.38
CA ALA A 78 -2.37 3.12 -16.58
C ALA A 78 -3.26 3.51 -15.39
N THR A 79 -2.72 3.53 -14.17
CA THR A 79 -3.44 4.00 -12.99
C THR A 79 -2.54 4.94 -12.19
N THR A 80 -3.15 5.96 -11.57
CA THR A 80 -2.45 6.95 -10.74
C THR A 80 -3.30 7.30 -9.53
N ALA A 81 -2.70 7.42 -8.36
CA ALA A 81 -3.33 7.99 -7.17
C ALA A 81 -2.51 9.17 -6.67
N GLU A 82 -3.17 10.28 -6.34
CA GLU A 82 -2.50 11.54 -6.01
C GLU A 82 -3.21 12.29 -4.87
N SER A 83 -2.43 12.79 -3.92
CA SER A 83 -2.83 13.71 -2.87
C SER A 83 -1.98 14.97 -2.93
N LYS A 84 -2.60 16.16 -2.82
CA LYS A 84 -1.89 17.44 -2.79
C LYS A 84 -2.34 18.31 -1.62
N ASN A 85 -1.38 19.07 -1.07
CA ASN A 85 -1.67 20.05 -0.03
C ASN A 85 -2.45 21.25 -0.61
N VAL A 86 -2.05 21.75 -1.79
CA VAL A 86 -2.68 22.84 -2.53
C VAL A 86 -2.65 22.52 -4.03
N HIS A 87 -3.78 22.66 -4.72
CA HIS A 87 -3.86 22.31 -6.15
C HIS A 87 -3.43 23.47 -7.08
N ALA A 88 -3.59 24.73 -6.68
CA ALA A 88 -3.18 25.89 -7.50
C ALA A 88 -2.30 26.88 -6.71
N SER A 89 -1.14 27.22 -7.27
CA SER A 89 -0.33 28.35 -6.79
C SER A 89 -1.07 29.65 -7.04
N VAL A 90 -1.40 30.41 -5.98
CA VAL A 90 -1.86 31.79 -6.14
C VAL A 90 -0.66 32.61 -6.59
N ALA A 91 -0.73 33.28 -7.75
CA ALA A 91 0.40 33.98 -8.36
C ALA A 91 1.09 35.04 -7.46
N SER A 92 0.44 35.45 -6.36
CA SER A 92 0.92 36.40 -5.37
C SER A 92 1.47 35.77 -4.07
N LEU A 93 1.26 34.46 -3.84
CA LEU A 93 1.72 33.74 -2.65
C LEU A 93 2.51 32.50 -3.07
N ASN A 94 3.80 32.48 -2.78
CA ASN A 94 4.68 31.34 -3.05
C ASN A 94 4.44 30.21 -2.03
N ILE A 95 3.28 29.56 -2.12
CA ILE A 95 2.93 28.42 -1.29
C ILE A 95 3.56 27.17 -1.92
N PRO A 96 4.39 26.40 -1.19
CA PRO A 96 4.97 25.18 -1.72
C PRO A 96 3.86 24.15 -1.98
N VAL A 97 3.78 23.67 -3.22
CA VAL A 97 2.93 22.55 -3.59
C VAL A 97 3.69 21.26 -3.29
N ASP A 98 3.16 20.45 -2.40
CA ASP A 98 3.61 19.10 -2.14
C ASP A 98 2.59 18.10 -2.70
N THR A 99 3.11 17.10 -3.38
CA THR A 99 2.34 16.08 -4.07
C THR A 99 2.86 14.72 -3.65
N ALA A 100 1.99 13.91 -3.05
CA ALA A 100 2.23 12.48 -2.89
C ALA A 100 1.49 11.77 -4.03
N ARG A 101 2.22 10.99 -4.83
CA ARG A 101 1.68 10.35 -6.04
C ARG A 101 2.35 9.01 -6.26
N VAL A 102 1.54 8.03 -6.62
CA VAL A 102 1.97 6.71 -7.07
C VAL A 102 1.40 6.42 -8.45
N ASP A 103 2.20 5.72 -9.24
CA ASP A 103 1.95 5.35 -10.63
C ASP A 103 2.16 3.84 -10.78
N ALA A 104 1.33 3.16 -11.56
CA ALA A 104 1.35 1.69 -11.56
C ALA A 104 2.63 1.03 -12.16
N ALA A 105 3.23 0.09 -11.39
CA ALA A 105 3.31 -1.36 -11.65
C ALA A 105 3.85 -2.14 -10.41
N PRO A 106 3.47 -3.41 -10.19
CA PRO A 106 2.19 -3.84 -9.63
C PRO A 106 2.06 -3.39 -8.15
N ASN A 107 0.99 -2.67 -7.81
CA ASN A 107 0.67 -2.19 -6.46
C ASN A 107 1.74 -1.28 -5.83
N ASP A 108 1.64 0.03 -6.10
CA ASP A 108 2.42 1.06 -5.41
C ASP A 108 1.49 1.86 -4.49
N SER A 109 1.98 2.25 -3.32
CA SER A 109 1.22 2.98 -2.33
C SER A 109 2.04 4.04 -1.60
N TYR A 110 1.36 5.04 -1.07
CA TYR A 110 1.95 6.04 -0.19
C TYR A 110 1.02 6.29 0.98
N ASP A 111 1.61 6.58 2.12
CA ASP A 111 0.91 7.06 3.31
C ASP A 111 1.83 8.05 4.05
N ARG A 112 1.53 9.35 3.97
CA ARG A 112 2.39 10.39 4.53
C ARG A 112 1.69 11.74 4.69
N ASP A 113 2.20 12.52 5.63
CA ASP A 113 1.88 13.93 5.76
C ASP A 113 2.47 14.75 4.60
N LEU A 114 1.70 15.73 4.14
CA LEU A 114 2.11 16.69 3.12
C LEU A 114 2.65 17.97 3.76
N LEU A 115 3.49 18.70 3.03
CA LEU A 115 4.06 19.96 3.52
C LEU A 115 2.97 20.94 4.00
N PRO A 116 3.21 21.62 5.13
CA PRO A 116 2.25 22.53 5.72
C PRO A 116 1.98 23.72 4.80
N VAL A 117 0.71 24.11 4.71
CA VAL A 117 0.26 25.27 3.92
C VAL A 117 0.30 26.51 4.80
N GLN A 118 1.23 27.43 4.52
CA GLN A 118 1.41 28.66 5.28
C GLN A 118 0.97 29.88 4.47
N VAL A 119 -0.14 30.50 4.86
CA VAL A 119 -0.57 31.80 4.32
C VAL A 119 -0.60 32.81 5.47
N PRO A 120 0.44 33.66 5.61
CA PRO A 120 0.57 34.53 6.76
C PRO A 120 -0.67 35.39 7.02
N SER A 121 -1.07 35.47 8.29
CA SER A 121 -2.08 36.40 8.84
C SER A 121 -3.53 36.19 8.43
N LEU A 122 -3.85 35.22 7.56
CA LEU A 122 -5.21 35.05 7.04
C LEU A 122 -5.73 33.60 7.07
N LEU A 123 -4.93 32.62 6.63
CA LEU A 123 -5.39 31.23 6.49
C LEU A 123 -4.43 30.29 7.23
N GLY A 124 -4.93 29.68 8.30
CA GLY A 124 -4.27 28.59 9.00
C GLY A 124 -4.80 27.26 8.48
N VAL A 125 -3.93 26.43 7.93
CA VAL A 125 -4.28 25.08 7.47
C VAL A 125 -3.62 24.09 8.42
N GLY A 126 -4.41 23.16 8.96
CA GLY A 126 -3.91 22.07 9.78
C GLY A 126 -3.08 21.08 8.96
N VAL A 127 -2.59 20.02 9.62
CA VAL A 127 -1.89 18.94 8.93
C VAL A 127 -2.79 18.37 7.82
N ILE A 128 -2.17 18.11 6.66
CA ILE A 128 -2.79 17.41 5.56
C ILE A 128 -2.09 16.08 5.42
N HIS A 129 -2.86 15.01 5.50
CA HIS A 129 -2.37 13.65 5.44
C HIS A 129 -2.90 13.00 4.17
N GLY A 130 -2.01 12.43 3.36
CA GLY A 130 -2.34 11.82 2.08
C GLY A 130 -2.00 10.34 2.09
N ALA A 131 -2.97 9.51 1.69
CA ALA A 131 -2.78 8.09 1.47
C ALA A 131 -3.33 7.69 0.10
N GLY A 132 -2.65 6.82 -0.63
CA GLY A 132 -3.16 6.35 -1.92
C GLY A 132 -2.48 5.10 -2.43
N ALA A 133 -3.16 4.41 -3.34
CA ALA A 133 -2.70 3.17 -3.96
C ALA A 133 -3.12 3.14 -5.44
N ALA A 134 -2.26 2.57 -6.27
CA ALA A 134 -2.50 2.36 -7.70
C ALA A 134 -2.24 0.87 -8.06
N ASN A 135 -3.28 0.18 -8.53
CA ASN A 135 -3.24 -1.25 -8.84
C ASN A 135 -3.45 -1.48 -10.34
N TRP A 136 -2.72 -2.42 -10.92
CA TRP A 136 -2.81 -2.74 -12.35
C TRP A 136 -2.38 -4.18 -12.64
N ALA A 137 -3.29 -5.00 -13.17
CA ALA A 137 -3.06 -6.42 -13.50
C ALA A 137 -2.61 -6.65 -14.96
N GLY A 138 -2.03 -5.63 -15.60
CA GLY A 138 -1.60 -5.74 -17.00
C GLY A 138 -2.75 -5.60 -18.01
N THR A 139 -2.45 -5.93 -19.27
CA THR A 139 -3.39 -5.78 -20.40
C THR A 139 -4.20 -7.05 -20.70
N THR A 140 -3.96 -8.11 -19.94
CA THR A 140 -4.53 -9.46 -20.16
C THR A 140 -5.38 -9.95 -18.98
N ALA A 141 -5.28 -9.31 -17.81
CA ALA A 141 -6.08 -9.65 -16.62
C ALA A 141 -6.69 -8.38 -15.98
N CYS A 142 -7.72 -8.59 -15.17
CA CYS A 142 -8.29 -7.53 -14.33
C CYS A 142 -7.73 -7.64 -12.92
N VAL A 143 -7.65 -6.50 -12.22
CA VAL A 143 -7.40 -6.49 -10.78
C VAL A 143 -8.55 -7.24 -10.06
N PRO A 144 -8.27 -8.02 -8.98
CA PRO A 144 -9.28 -8.78 -8.24
C PRO A 144 -10.52 -7.97 -7.86
N ALA A 145 -11.65 -8.66 -7.79
CA ALA A 145 -12.93 -8.01 -7.48
C ALA A 145 -12.91 -7.41 -6.07
N GLY A 146 -13.24 -6.12 -5.95
CA GLY A 146 -13.21 -5.39 -4.68
C GLY A 146 -11.97 -4.53 -4.48
N THR A 147 -10.90 -4.80 -5.23
CA THR A 147 -9.68 -4.00 -5.21
C THR A 147 -9.80 -2.80 -6.16
N PRO A 148 -9.58 -1.56 -5.69
CA PRO A 148 -9.65 -0.38 -6.55
C PRO A 148 -8.49 -0.39 -7.55
N LEU A 149 -8.73 0.08 -8.78
CA LEU A 149 -7.68 0.35 -9.75
C LEU A 149 -6.82 1.56 -9.32
N SER A 150 -7.46 2.54 -8.71
CA SER A 150 -6.79 3.66 -8.06
C SER A 150 -7.64 4.18 -6.91
N LYS A 151 -6.99 4.51 -5.80
CA LYS A 151 -7.60 5.13 -4.62
C LYS A 151 -6.68 6.22 -4.09
N ALA A 152 -7.20 7.42 -3.88
CA ALA A 152 -6.50 8.50 -3.19
C ALA A 152 -7.39 9.05 -2.09
N THR A 153 -6.83 9.23 -0.90
CA THR A 153 -7.49 9.79 0.28
C THR A 153 -6.66 10.94 0.80
N THR A 154 -7.28 12.09 1.00
CA THR A 154 -6.64 13.23 1.63
C THR A 154 -7.46 13.66 2.83
N GLN A 155 -6.83 13.67 3.99
CA GLN A 155 -7.41 14.12 5.25
C GLN A 155 -6.84 15.49 5.60
N LEU A 156 -7.69 16.35 6.15
CA LEU A 156 -7.35 17.70 6.55
C LEU A 156 -7.78 17.87 8.01
N ALA A 157 -6.84 18.16 8.90
CA ALA A 157 -7.13 18.35 10.32
C ALA A 157 -8.03 19.58 10.59
N GLY A 158 -8.07 20.53 9.65
CA GLY A 158 -8.98 21.68 9.65
C GLY A 158 -8.38 22.88 8.93
N VAL A 159 -9.23 23.87 8.65
CA VAL A 159 -8.85 25.14 8.03
C VAL A 159 -9.48 26.27 8.81
N ASN A 160 -8.71 27.31 9.14
CA ASN A 160 -9.17 28.50 9.83
C ASN A 160 -8.86 29.74 8.99
N LEU A 161 -9.91 30.38 8.48
CA LEU A 161 -9.87 31.68 7.84
C LEU A 161 -10.17 32.77 8.87
N GLY A 162 -9.19 33.60 9.17
CA GLY A 162 -9.34 34.67 10.14
C GLY A 162 -8.05 35.41 10.44
N LEU A 163 -8.18 36.48 11.23
CA LEU A 163 -7.04 37.24 11.72
C LEU A 163 -6.37 36.47 12.87
N THR A 164 -5.27 35.79 12.55
CA THR A 164 -4.49 34.98 13.51
C THR A 164 -3.45 35.79 14.29
N GLN A 165 -3.18 37.04 13.90
CA GLN A 165 -2.32 37.95 14.66
C GLN A 165 -3.12 38.76 15.69
N ALA A 166 -2.50 39.00 16.84
CA ALA A 166 -3.03 39.91 17.85
C ALA A 166 -3.26 41.29 17.22
N LEU A 167 -4.53 41.64 17.01
CA LEU A 167 -4.93 42.98 16.62
C LEU A 167 -4.32 44.01 17.62
N PRO A 168 -3.98 45.23 17.18
CA PRO A 168 -3.53 46.29 18.08
C PRO A 168 -4.46 46.39 19.29
N THR A 169 -3.92 46.64 20.49
CA THR A 169 -4.65 46.68 21.77
C THR A 169 -5.91 47.56 21.78
N THR A 170 -5.99 48.52 20.86
CA THR A 170 -7.16 49.38 20.61
C THR A 170 -8.34 48.67 19.93
N VAL A 171 -8.11 47.56 19.23
CA VAL A 171 -9.12 46.74 18.53
C VAL A 171 -9.38 45.42 19.28
N THR A 172 -8.40 44.90 20.02
CA THR A 172 -8.54 43.69 20.84
C THR A 172 -9.57 43.82 21.97
N SER A 173 -9.85 45.05 22.44
CA SER A 173 -10.89 45.32 23.45
C SER A 173 -12.32 45.30 22.90
N LEU A 174 -12.47 45.29 21.57
CA LEU A 174 -13.75 45.30 20.85
C LEU A 174 -14.19 43.91 20.37
N LEU A 175 -13.29 42.91 20.41
CA LEU A 175 -13.54 41.53 19.99
C LEU A 175 -13.33 40.60 21.19
N PRO A 176 -14.39 40.06 21.82
CA PRO A 176 -14.24 39.09 22.90
C PRO A 176 -13.46 37.87 22.38
N GLY A 177 -12.30 37.56 22.96
CA GLY A 177 -11.49 36.37 22.61
C GLY A 177 -10.22 36.61 21.78
N GLY A 178 -9.88 37.85 21.44
CA GLY A 178 -8.53 38.19 20.92
C GLY A 178 -8.25 37.92 19.43
N GLY A 179 -9.27 37.53 18.64
CA GLY A 179 -9.18 37.35 17.19
C GLY A 179 -10.55 37.29 16.50
N LEU A 180 -10.58 37.38 15.17
CA LEU A 180 -11.79 37.22 14.35
C LEU A 180 -11.59 36.03 13.40
N THR A 181 -12.22 34.90 13.70
CA THR A 181 -12.43 33.78 12.78
C THR A 181 -13.64 34.08 11.92
N ILE A 182 -13.43 34.19 10.61
CA ILE A 182 -14.49 34.39 9.63
C ILE A 182 -15.17 33.05 9.35
N ALA A 183 -14.37 32.03 9.05
CA ALA A 183 -14.82 30.67 8.83
C ALA A 183 -13.75 29.68 9.31
N LYS A 184 -14.16 28.62 9.99
CA LYS A 184 -13.30 27.48 10.33
C LYS A 184 -13.99 26.21 9.89
N VAL A 185 -13.32 25.38 9.11
CA VAL A 185 -13.77 24.03 8.74
C VAL A 185 -12.99 23.06 9.61
N ASP A 186 -13.69 22.22 10.37
CA ASP A 186 -13.08 21.18 11.19
C ASP A 186 -12.55 20.01 10.34
N ALA A 187 -12.02 18.99 11.02
CA ALA A 187 -11.43 17.82 10.37
C ALA A 187 -12.35 17.25 9.29
N SER A 188 -11.79 17.06 8.10
CA SER A 188 -12.52 16.67 6.89
C SER A 188 -11.68 15.71 6.07
N ALA A 189 -12.30 14.90 5.23
CA ALA A 189 -11.60 13.92 4.41
C ALA A 189 -12.24 13.78 3.03
N THR A 190 -11.43 13.62 1.99
CA THR A 190 -11.89 13.37 0.63
C THR A 190 -11.24 12.11 0.08
N THR A 191 -12.03 11.24 -0.55
CA THR A 191 -11.60 9.95 -1.09
C THR A 191 -12.09 9.80 -2.53
N SER A 192 -11.13 9.65 -3.43
CA SER A 192 -11.31 9.45 -4.85
C SER A 192 -10.99 8.00 -5.18
N THR A 193 -11.89 7.30 -5.87
CA THR A 193 -11.71 5.87 -6.20
C THR A 193 -12.15 5.56 -7.63
N THR A 194 -11.40 4.69 -8.31
CA THR A 194 -11.77 4.11 -9.59
C THR A 194 -11.63 2.59 -9.52
N TYR A 195 -12.59 1.86 -10.09
CA TYR A 195 -12.60 0.40 -10.07
C TYR A 195 -13.48 -0.18 -11.18
N LEU A 196 -13.27 -1.47 -11.48
CA LEU A 196 -14.16 -2.24 -12.34
C LEU A 196 -15.17 -2.99 -11.47
N SER A 197 -16.44 -2.98 -11.87
CA SER A 197 -17.51 -3.72 -11.19
C SER A 197 -18.43 -4.33 -12.22
N ASN A 198 -18.49 -5.68 -12.26
CA ASN A 198 -19.29 -6.42 -13.23
C ASN A 198 -19.06 -5.95 -14.69
N GLY A 199 -17.79 -5.72 -15.04
CA GLY A 199 -17.38 -5.21 -16.36
C GLY A 199 -17.69 -3.73 -16.63
N SER A 200 -18.30 -3.02 -15.69
CA SER A 200 -18.52 -1.56 -15.78
C SER A 200 -17.38 -0.80 -15.13
N MET A 201 -16.98 0.30 -15.74
CA MET A 201 -16.05 1.24 -15.13
C MET A 201 -16.80 2.14 -14.15
N VAL A 202 -16.30 2.24 -12.92
CA VAL A 202 -16.86 3.08 -11.86
C VAL A 202 -15.83 4.08 -11.39
N ALA A 203 -16.23 5.35 -11.30
CA ALA A 203 -15.48 6.42 -10.64
C ALA A 203 -16.34 7.01 -9.53
N LYS A 204 -15.82 7.02 -8.31
CA LYS A 204 -16.53 7.42 -7.10
C LYS A 204 -15.71 8.44 -6.31
N GLN A 205 -16.34 9.57 -6.02
CA GLN A 205 -15.86 10.58 -5.08
C GLN A 205 -16.70 10.54 -3.81
N THR A 206 -16.03 10.57 -2.66
CA THR A 206 -16.68 10.74 -1.35
C THR A 206 -15.96 11.84 -0.60
N THR A 207 -16.69 12.79 -0.02
CA THR A 207 -16.09 13.81 0.85
C THR A 207 -16.92 13.92 2.12
N ASP A 208 -16.24 13.75 3.24
CA ASP A 208 -16.74 14.02 4.58
C ASP A 208 -16.25 15.39 5.04
N VAL A 209 -17.15 16.16 5.64
CA VAL A 209 -16.95 17.57 5.95
C VAL A 209 -17.27 17.78 7.42
N GLY A 210 -16.26 18.22 8.17
CA GLY A 210 -16.43 18.60 9.58
C GLY A 210 -17.31 19.83 9.76
N ASP A 211 -17.61 20.15 11.02
CA ASP A 211 -18.37 21.35 11.35
C ASP A 211 -17.72 22.63 10.78
N ILE A 212 -18.56 23.54 10.29
CA ILE A 212 -18.12 24.85 9.82
C ILE A 212 -18.56 25.92 10.81
N HIS A 213 -17.59 26.56 11.45
CA HIS A 213 -17.80 27.62 12.42
C HIS A 213 -17.67 28.97 11.74
N LEU A 214 -18.69 29.81 11.84
CA LEU A 214 -18.76 31.11 11.18
C LEU A 214 -18.76 32.23 12.21
N LEU A 215 -17.90 33.23 11.99
CA LEU A 215 -17.82 34.46 12.79
C LEU A 215 -17.72 34.17 14.29
N ASN A 216 -16.67 33.47 14.74
CA ASN A 216 -16.50 33.07 16.15
C ASN A 216 -17.73 32.34 16.74
N ASP A 217 -18.23 31.31 16.05
CA ASP A 217 -19.38 30.49 16.50
C ASP A 217 -20.74 31.23 16.58
N LEU A 218 -20.90 32.40 15.95
CA LEU A 218 -22.23 33.02 15.81
C LEU A 218 -23.19 32.13 15.00
N ALA A 219 -22.65 31.36 14.06
CA ALA A 219 -23.35 30.28 13.39
C ALA A 219 -22.42 29.07 13.20
N ARG A 220 -22.97 27.87 13.35
CA ARG A 220 -22.30 26.60 13.08
C ARG A 220 -23.08 25.82 12.05
N VAL A 221 -22.43 25.39 10.97
CA VAL A 221 -23.02 24.49 9.97
C VAL A 221 -22.53 23.07 10.27
N HIS A 222 -23.45 22.16 10.54
CA HIS A 222 -23.18 20.74 10.73
C HIS A 222 -23.65 19.96 9.51
N VAL A 223 -22.73 19.26 8.84
CA VAL A 223 -23.02 18.37 7.71
C VAL A 223 -23.21 16.95 8.25
N VAL A 224 -24.38 16.36 8.02
CA VAL A 224 -24.84 15.14 8.72
C VAL A 224 -24.30 13.85 8.08
N SER A 225 -23.98 13.88 6.80
CA SER A 225 -23.53 12.71 6.05
C SER A 225 -22.51 13.11 4.99
N PRO A 226 -21.59 12.20 4.60
CA PRO A 226 -20.69 12.45 3.48
C PRO A 226 -21.46 12.69 2.19
N ALA A 227 -20.95 13.60 1.36
CA ALA A 227 -21.38 13.73 -0.02
C ALA A 227 -20.74 12.62 -0.85
N VAL A 228 -21.53 11.97 -1.71
CA VAL A 228 -21.05 10.89 -2.58
C VAL A 228 -21.48 11.16 -4.00
N LEU A 229 -20.53 11.22 -4.91
CA LEU A 229 -20.76 11.35 -6.35
C LEU A 229 -20.18 10.13 -7.05
N THR A 230 -20.95 9.48 -7.92
CA THR A 230 -20.50 8.27 -8.62
C THR A 230 -20.92 8.31 -10.08
N ALA A 231 -19.97 8.05 -10.97
CA ALA A 231 -20.19 7.82 -12.39
C ALA A 231 -19.94 6.35 -12.70
N THR A 232 -20.86 5.73 -13.44
CA THR A 232 -20.76 4.34 -13.88
C THR A 232 -21.02 4.25 -15.38
N SER A 233 -20.14 3.56 -16.09
CA SER A 233 -20.28 3.30 -17.52
C SER A 233 -20.07 1.82 -17.79
N SER A 234 -21.07 1.19 -18.42
CA SER A 234 -21.01 -0.18 -18.95
C SER A 234 -20.72 -0.20 -20.45
N GLY A 235 -20.53 0.96 -21.08
CA GLY A 235 -20.44 1.11 -22.53
C GLY A 235 -21.72 0.77 -23.30
N SER A 236 -22.81 0.36 -22.63
CA SER A 236 -24.10 0.02 -23.22
C SER A 236 -25.22 0.85 -22.60
N GLY A 237 -25.95 1.59 -23.43
CA GLY A 237 -26.95 2.56 -22.97
C GLY A 237 -26.32 3.87 -22.51
N ALA A 238 -27.10 4.73 -21.86
CA ALA A 238 -26.56 5.95 -21.25
C ALA A 238 -25.76 5.60 -20.00
N GLY A 239 -24.63 6.28 -19.79
CA GLY A 239 -23.93 6.22 -18.52
C GLY A 239 -24.85 6.67 -17.37
N THR A 240 -24.51 6.29 -16.15
CA THR A 240 -25.31 6.65 -14.97
C THR A 240 -24.50 7.45 -13.97
N VAL A 241 -25.07 8.55 -13.50
CA VAL A 241 -24.54 9.35 -12.40
C VAL A 241 -25.48 9.26 -11.21
N THR A 242 -24.93 8.97 -10.03
CA THR A 242 -25.65 9.04 -8.77
C THR A 242 -24.99 10.05 -7.84
N TYR A 243 -25.79 10.88 -7.20
CA TYR A 243 -25.34 11.85 -6.20
C TYR A 243 -26.16 11.68 -4.92
N SER A 244 -25.47 11.37 -3.81
CA SER A 244 -26.06 11.36 -2.47
C SER A 244 -25.87 12.75 -1.87
N ASN A 245 -26.94 13.56 -1.91
CA ASN A 245 -26.90 14.92 -1.40
C ASN A 245 -26.83 14.89 0.14
N PRO A 246 -25.82 15.50 0.77
CA PRO A 246 -25.78 15.57 2.22
C PRO A 246 -26.93 16.44 2.75
N THR A 247 -27.29 16.19 4.01
CA THR A 247 -28.13 17.12 4.75
C THR A 247 -27.25 17.97 5.65
N ALA A 248 -27.62 19.24 5.82
CA ALA A 248 -26.87 20.16 6.66
C ALA A 248 -27.83 21.02 7.50
N THR A 249 -27.39 21.33 8.71
CA THR A 249 -28.13 22.16 9.66
C THR A 249 -27.27 23.31 10.13
N VAL A 250 -27.87 24.47 10.34
CA VAL A 250 -27.21 25.66 10.85
C VAL A 250 -27.73 25.93 12.25
N THR A 251 -26.84 25.90 13.24
CA THR A 251 -27.14 26.29 14.62
C THR A 251 -26.60 27.69 14.87
N LEU A 252 -27.49 28.63 15.18
CA LEU A 252 -27.13 29.99 15.57
C LEU A 252 -26.77 30.04 17.06
N ALA A 253 -25.97 31.04 17.47
CA ALA A 253 -25.56 31.21 18.87
C ALA A 253 -26.74 31.40 19.86
N ASN A 254 -27.93 31.77 19.38
CA ASN A 254 -29.15 31.84 20.18
C ASN A 254 -29.85 30.47 20.36
N GLY A 255 -29.26 29.39 19.85
CA GLY A 255 -29.80 28.03 19.89
C GLY A 255 -30.80 27.69 18.78
N GLN A 256 -31.09 28.63 17.86
CA GLN A 256 -31.99 28.36 16.74
C GLN A 256 -31.31 27.44 15.71
N VAL A 257 -32.01 26.39 15.30
CA VAL A 257 -31.58 25.44 14.27
C VAL A 257 -32.36 25.69 12.97
N ILE A 258 -31.64 25.77 11.85
CA ILE A 258 -32.17 26.00 10.51
C ILE A 258 -31.66 24.89 9.60
N ASN A 259 -32.56 24.15 8.94
CA ASN A 259 -32.16 23.13 7.97
C ASN A 259 -31.85 23.77 6.62
N LEU A 260 -30.72 23.43 6.02
CA LEU A 260 -30.39 23.86 4.66
C LEU A 260 -31.25 23.07 3.64
N PRO A 261 -31.85 23.72 2.64
CA PRO A 261 -32.68 23.03 1.66
C PRO A 261 -31.82 22.18 0.72
N VAL A 262 -32.11 20.88 0.63
CA VAL A 262 -31.49 19.97 -0.35
C VAL A 262 -31.84 20.32 -1.81
N SER A 263 -32.79 21.24 -2.03
CA SER A 263 -33.11 21.80 -3.35
C SER A 263 -32.03 22.75 -3.89
N GLY A 264 -31.06 23.12 -3.05
CA GLY A 264 -30.04 24.13 -3.34
C GLY A 264 -30.54 25.57 -3.31
N ALA A 265 -31.73 25.80 -2.74
CA ALA A 265 -32.21 27.16 -2.50
C ALA A 265 -31.36 27.83 -1.41
N PRO A 266 -30.73 29.00 -1.68
CA PRO A 266 -29.85 29.65 -0.72
C PRO A 266 -30.63 30.21 0.47
N ILE A 267 -30.00 30.17 1.64
CA ILE A 267 -30.46 30.86 2.86
C ILE A 267 -29.47 31.97 3.18
N THR A 268 -29.97 33.18 3.43
CA THR A 268 -29.14 34.31 3.87
C THR A 268 -29.39 34.61 5.36
N LEU A 269 -28.31 34.67 6.13
CA LEU A 269 -28.30 34.92 7.56
C LEU A 269 -27.56 36.24 7.84
N PRO A 270 -28.25 37.30 8.30
CA PRO A 270 -27.59 38.51 8.73
C PRO A 270 -27.02 38.31 10.15
N LEU A 271 -25.71 38.15 10.25
CA LEU A 271 -25.00 38.05 11.52
C LEU A 271 -24.41 39.42 11.87
N THR A 272 -24.74 39.95 13.04
CA THR A 272 -24.37 41.31 13.44
C THR A 272 -23.50 41.30 14.69
N VAL A 273 -22.38 42.00 14.62
CA VAL A 273 -21.56 42.36 15.78
C VAL A 273 -21.75 43.84 16.05
N ASP A 274 -22.32 44.16 17.22
CA ASP A 274 -22.56 45.54 17.64
C ASP A 274 -21.36 46.06 18.43
N LEU A 275 -20.68 47.09 17.90
CA LEU A 275 -19.54 47.74 18.54
C LEU A 275 -19.93 49.06 19.22
N GLY A 276 -21.23 49.23 19.51
CA GLY A 276 -21.78 50.38 20.23
C GLY A 276 -21.64 51.68 19.43
N LEU A 277 -20.96 52.68 20.02
CA LEU A 277 -20.79 54.00 19.41
C LEU A 277 -19.99 53.98 18.10
N LEU A 278 -19.21 52.92 17.85
CA LEU A 278 -18.42 52.78 16.63
C LEU A 278 -19.27 52.36 15.42
N GLY A 279 -20.46 51.79 15.64
CA GLY A 279 -21.35 51.23 14.63
C GLY A 279 -21.43 49.71 14.70
N LYS A 280 -22.00 49.09 13.67
CA LYS A 280 -22.19 47.63 13.57
C LYS A 280 -21.37 47.07 12.42
N ILE A 281 -20.84 45.86 12.61
CA ILE A 281 -20.35 44.99 11.55
C ILE A 281 -21.47 44.02 11.22
N ILE A 282 -21.88 43.95 9.95
CA ILE A 282 -22.95 43.08 9.47
C ILE A 282 -22.34 42.15 8.44
N ALA A 283 -22.30 40.87 8.75
CA ALA A 283 -21.91 39.81 7.85
C ALA A 283 -23.19 39.14 7.33
N ASN A 284 -23.48 39.33 6.04
CA ASN A 284 -24.54 38.61 5.37
C ASN A 284 -23.96 37.30 4.86
N VAL A 285 -24.26 36.20 5.57
CA VAL A 285 -23.79 34.87 5.20
C VAL A 285 -24.84 34.19 4.36
N THR A 286 -24.51 33.83 3.12
CA THR A 286 -25.37 33.04 2.25
C THR A 286 -24.86 31.60 2.20
N LEU A 287 -25.75 30.65 2.46
CA LEU A 287 -25.45 29.23 2.53
C LEU A 287 -26.31 28.50 1.51
N ALA A 288 -25.72 27.62 0.69
CA ALA A 288 -26.47 26.77 -0.23
C ALA A 288 -25.80 25.40 -0.39
N LEU A 289 -26.61 24.33 -0.35
CA LEU A 289 -26.16 23.00 -0.76
C LEU A 289 -26.23 22.88 -2.28
N ALA A 290 -25.36 22.07 -2.88
CA ALA A 290 -25.47 21.74 -4.28
C ALA A 290 -26.78 20.99 -4.57
N PRO A 291 -27.53 21.37 -5.62
CA PRO A 291 -28.54 20.48 -6.17
C PRO A 291 -27.87 19.25 -6.80
N ALA A 292 -28.65 18.20 -7.03
CA ALA A 292 -28.14 17.04 -7.76
C ALA A 292 -27.64 17.47 -9.15
N PRO A 293 -26.39 17.12 -9.53
CA PRO A 293 -25.84 17.51 -10.82
C PRO A 293 -26.62 16.81 -11.94
N SER A 294 -26.82 17.52 -13.04
CA SER A 294 -27.23 16.87 -14.29
C SER A 294 -26.05 16.08 -14.85
N ASP A 295 -26.29 14.87 -15.33
CA ASP A 295 -25.30 14.12 -16.11
C ASP A 295 -24.83 14.98 -17.31
N THR A 296 -23.53 15.21 -17.40
CA THR A 296 -22.91 16.01 -18.47
C THR A 296 -22.33 15.13 -19.57
N ALA A 297 -22.49 13.80 -19.49
CA ALA A 297 -21.91 12.88 -20.45
C ALA A 297 -22.64 12.83 -21.80
N ALA A 298 -21.89 12.38 -22.82
CA ALA A 298 -22.39 12.12 -24.17
C ALA A 298 -22.31 10.62 -24.48
N GLY A 299 -23.45 10.01 -24.82
CA GLY A 299 -23.50 8.60 -25.22
C GLY A 299 -23.38 7.64 -24.04
N THR A 300 -22.37 6.77 -24.08
CA THR A 300 -22.22 5.63 -23.13
C THR A 300 -21.30 5.92 -21.95
N ALA A 301 -20.60 7.06 -21.96
CA ALA A 301 -19.83 7.56 -20.82
C ALA A 301 -20.76 8.16 -19.75
N ALA A 302 -20.26 8.29 -18.52
CA ALA A 302 -20.90 9.01 -17.42
C ALA A 302 -19.94 10.07 -16.89
N ALA A 303 -20.43 11.28 -16.62
CA ALA A 303 -19.62 12.37 -16.10
C ALA A 303 -20.49 13.36 -15.33
N ALA A 304 -19.99 13.84 -14.20
CA ALA A 304 -20.65 14.89 -13.45
C ALA A 304 -19.64 15.63 -12.58
N ALA A 305 -19.93 16.91 -12.37
CA ALA A 305 -19.18 17.76 -11.46
C ALA A 305 -20.14 18.43 -10.49
N VAL A 306 -19.73 18.53 -9.23
CA VAL A 306 -20.36 19.33 -8.20
C VAL A 306 -19.35 20.41 -7.80
N PRO A 307 -19.52 21.66 -8.28
CA PRO A 307 -18.52 22.71 -8.05
C PRO A 307 -18.25 22.92 -6.56
N ASN A 308 -19.29 23.00 -5.73
CA ASN A 308 -19.20 23.07 -4.27
C ASN A 308 -20.41 22.33 -3.70
N VAL A 309 -20.22 21.27 -2.91
CA VAL A 309 -21.32 20.60 -2.20
C VAL A 309 -22.00 21.55 -1.23
N LEU A 310 -21.24 22.44 -0.59
CA LEU A 310 -21.73 23.55 0.22
C LEU A 310 -21.02 24.84 -0.18
N SER A 311 -21.77 25.87 -0.54
CA SER A 311 -21.25 27.22 -0.72
C SER A 311 -21.54 28.07 0.52
N VAL A 312 -20.54 28.82 0.94
CA VAL A 312 -20.60 29.77 2.06
C VAL A 312 -20.06 31.11 1.58
N ASP A 313 -20.97 32.03 1.25
CA ASP A 313 -20.62 33.37 0.79
C ASP A 313 -20.80 34.37 1.96
N VAL A 314 -19.72 35.02 2.40
CA VAL A 314 -19.75 35.95 3.54
C VAL A 314 -19.44 37.36 3.08
N LYS A 315 -20.49 38.19 3.02
CA LYS A 315 -20.38 39.62 2.68
C LYS A 315 -20.36 40.47 3.92
N VAL A 316 -19.19 41.04 4.23
CA VAL A 316 -18.98 41.85 5.43
C VAL A 316 -19.10 43.33 5.12
N THR A 317 -20.07 43.97 5.77
CA THR A 317 -20.35 45.40 5.64
C THR A 317 -20.25 46.10 6.99
N THR A 318 -19.99 47.40 6.97
CA THR A 318 -19.94 48.22 8.19
C THR A 318 -20.89 49.41 8.12
N THR A 319 -21.29 49.90 9.30
CA THR A 319 -22.22 51.02 9.46
C THR A 319 -21.67 52.06 10.44
N GLY A 320 -22.24 53.27 10.44
CA GLY A 320 -21.87 54.31 11.41
C GLY A 320 -20.46 54.85 11.18
N THR A 321 -19.74 55.15 12.26
CA THR A 321 -18.36 55.67 12.18
C THR A 321 -17.36 54.65 11.60
N LEU A 322 -17.61 53.34 11.77
CA LEU A 322 -16.83 52.29 11.12
C LEU A 322 -16.89 52.36 9.59
N GLN A 323 -18.07 52.68 9.04
CA GLN A 323 -18.25 52.84 7.59
C GLN A 323 -17.41 53.96 7.01
N THR A 324 -17.27 55.06 7.74
CA THR A 324 -16.42 56.19 7.31
C THR A 324 -14.93 55.89 7.39
N LEU A 325 -14.53 54.92 8.23
CA LEU A 325 -13.12 54.58 8.45
C LEU A 325 -12.66 53.42 7.55
N LEU A 326 -13.49 52.39 7.39
CA LEU A 326 -13.12 51.15 6.70
C LEU A 326 -13.79 50.99 5.32
N GLY A 327 -14.81 51.79 5.03
CA GLY A 327 -15.68 51.64 3.87
C GLY A 327 -16.93 50.80 4.16
N ALA A 328 -17.91 50.87 3.25
CA ALA A 328 -19.20 50.19 3.40
C ALA A 328 -19.10 48.67 3.29
N SER A 329 -18.20 48.16 2.43
CA SER A 329 -17.89 46.74 2.29
C SER A 329 -16.42 46.55 2.58
N ILE A 330 -16.08 45.59 3.44
CA ILE A 330 -14.71 45.37 3.89
C ILE A 330 -14.13 44.02 3.46
N ALA A 331 -14.97 43.00 3.27
CA ALA A 331 -14.57 41.69 2.77
C ALA A 331 -15.73 40.98 2.06
N ASP A 332 -15.39 40.28 0.98
CA ASP A 332 -16.21 39.25 0.33
C ASP A 332 -15.42 37.95 0.37
N VAL A 333 -16.02 36.91 0.94
CA VAL A 333 -15.38 35.60 1.12
C VAL A 333 -16.30 34.55 0.52
N ASP A 334 -15.84 33.91 -0.55
CA ASP A 334 -16.53 32.78 -1.16
C ASP A 334 -15.78 31.52 -0.74
N LEU A 335 -16.39 30.74 0.15
CA LEU A 335 -15.87 29.46 0.63
C LEU A 335 -16.69 28.34 -0.02
N GLY A 336 -16.04 27.63 -0.93
CA GLY A 336 -16.52 26.38 -1.49
C GLY A 336 -16.04 25.20 -0.67
N VAL A 337 -16.93 24.26 -0.38
CA VAL A 337 -16.59 23.05 0.38
C VAL A 337 -16.96 21.81 -0.41
N ALA A 338 -16.06 20.83 -0.40
CA ALA A 338 -16.18 19.54 -1.08
C ALA A 338 -16.51 19.71 -2.57
N THR A 339 -15.53 20.18 -3.34
CA THR A 339 -15.62 20.18 -4.81
C THR A 339 -15.47 18.74 -5.29
N MET A 340 -16.23 18.33 -6.30
CA MET A 340 -16.20 16.94 -6.81
C MET A 340 -16.29 16.90 -8.33
N ASP A 341 -15.54 16.00 -8.95
CA ASP A 341 -15.65 15.66 -10.36
C ASP A 341 -15.45 14.15 -10.54
N VAL A 342 -16.31 13.52 -11.34
CA VAL A 342 -16.20 12.10 -11.69
C VAL A 342 -16.44 11.91 -13.18
N ARG A 343 -15.71 10.96 -13.75
CA ARG A 343 -15.88 10.51 -15.13
C ARG A 343 -15.62 9.00 -15.23
N ALA A 344 -16.45 8.30 -15.97
CA ALA A 344 -16.28 6.88 -16.27
C ALA A 344 -16.65 6.58 -17.73
N ALA A 345 -15.85 5.76 -18.39
CA ALA A 345 -16.10 5.27 -19.75
C ALA A 345 -15.58 3.84 -19.89
N ALA A 346 -16.44 2.94 -20.34
CA ALA A 346 -16.13 1.55 -20.65
C ALA A 346 -16.43 1.25 -22.14
N PRO A 347 -15.84 0.19 -22.73
CA PRO A 347 -16.15 -0.22 -24.10
C PRO A 347 -17.55 -0.83 -24.17
N THR A 348 -18.13 -0.92 -25.38
CA THR A 348 -19.48 -1.44 -25.59
C THR A 348 -19.70 -2.78 -24.87
N SER A 349 -20.78 -2.87 -24.10
CA SER A 349 -21.13 -4.02 -23.25
C SER A 349 -20.22 -4.31 -22.07
N GLY A 350 -19.18 -3.50 -21.84
CA GLY A 350 -18.29 -3.56 -20.69
C GLY A 350 -16.97 -4.27 -20.98
N VAL A 351 -16.17 -4.44 -19.93
CA VAL A 351 -14.91 -5.21 -19.93
C VAL A 351 -15.22 -6.63 -19.49
N GLN A 352 -14.85 -7.63 -20.30
CA GLN A 352 -14.80 -9.02 -19.84
C GLN A 352 -13.52 -9.22 -19.03
N CYS A 353 -13.65 -9.19 -17.72
CA CYS A 353 -12.66 -9.76 -16.83
C CYS A 353 -12.83 -11.28 -16.88
N VAL A 354 -11.83 -12.00 -17.38
CA VAL A 354 -11.72 -13.42 -17.03
C VAL A 354 -11.41 -13.44 -15.54
N SER A 355 -12.33 -13.91 -14.71
CA SER A 355 -11.99 -14.24 -13.32
C SER A 355 -11.02 -15.42 -13.42
N ALA A 356 -9.73 -15.12 -13.28
CA ALA A 356 -8.78 -16.16 -12.92
C ALA A 356 -9.24 -16.73 -11.56
N THR A 357 -9.17 -18.05 -11.43
CA THR A 357 -9.44 -18.71 -10.15
C THR A 357 -8.35 -18.27 -9.17
N ASP A 358 -8.78 -18.05 -7.94
CA ASP A 358 -7.98 -17.70 -6.75
C ASP A 358 -8.70 -18.51 -5.66
N ALA A 359 -8.20 -19.72 -5.39
CA ALA A 359 -8.97 -20.75 -4.71
C ALA A 359 -9.00 -20.59 -3.18
N ASP A 360 -7.99 -19.97 -2.59
CA ASP A 360 -7.90 -19.64 -1.16
C ASP A 360 -8.16 -18.15 -0.84
N GLY A 361 -8.13 -17.26 -1.84
CA GLY A 361 -8.52 -15.86 -1.70
C GLY A 361 -7.42 -14.95 -1.15
N ASP A 362 -6.16 -15.33 -1.33
CA ASP A 362 -4.99 -14.61 -0.78
C ASP A 362 -4.52 -13.43 -1.66
N GLY A 363 -5.02 -13.35 -2.89
CA GLY A 363 -4.71 -12.29 -3.85
C GLY A 363 -3.78 -12.70 -5.00
N LEU A 364 -3.33 -13.96 -5.04
CA LEU A 364 -2.74 -14.60 -6.21
C LEU A 364 -3.77 -15.47 -6.92
N THR A 365 -3.54 -15.73 -8.19
CA THR A 365 -4.37 -16.67 -8.96
C THR A 365 -3.73 -18.05 -8.97
N ASP A 366 -4.52 -19.12 -9.13
CA ASP A 366 -4.02 -20.50 -9.21
C ASP A 366 -2.87 -20.65 -10.25
N ALA A 367 -2.88 -19.81 -11.29
CA ALA A 367 -1.86 -19.79 -12.33
C ALA A 367 -0.58 -19.05 -11.94
N GLU A 368 -0.68 -18.00 -11.12
CA GLU A 368 0.46 -17.29 -10.55
C GLU A 368 1.12 -18.14 -9.46
N GLU A 369 0.32 -18.77 -8.61
CA GLU A 369 0.78 -19.69 -7.57
C GLU A 369 1.51 -20.89 -8.17
N ALA A 370 0.94 -21.51 -9.21
CA ALA A 370 1.62 -22.57 -9.95
C ALA A 370 2.95 -22.14 -10.60
N ALA A 371 3.14 -20.84 -10.89
CA ALA A 371 4.38 -20.30 -11.43
C ALA A 371 5.42 -19.99 -10.34
N LEU A 372 4.96 -19.63 -9.15
CA LEU A 372 5.77 -19.36 -7.96
C LEU A 372 6.14 -20.64 -7.20
N GLY A 373 5.33 -21.70 -7.34
CA GLY A 373 5.50 -22.98 -6.67
C GLY A 373 4.72 -23.11 -5.36
N THR A 374 3.84 -22.15 -5.06
CA THR A 374 2.94 -22.17 -3.89
C THR A 374 1.71 -23.06 -4.12
N ASP A 375 0.95 -23.38 -3.05
CA ASP A 375 -0.25 -24.22 -3.14
C ASP A 375 -1.53 -23.37 -3.33
N PRO A 376 -2.26 -23.49 -4.47
CA PRO A 376 -3.49 -22.74 -4.75
C PRO A 376 -4.67 -22.87 -3.78
N HIS A 377 -4.52 -23.62 -2.69
CA HIS A 377 -5.55 -23.83 -1.68
C HIS A 377 -5.03 -23.54 -0.26
N ASP A 378 -3.83 -22.98 -0.15
CA ASP A 378 -3.19 -22.63 1.10
C ASP A 378 -2.62 -21.22 1.01
N ALA A 379 -3.30 -20.28 1.65
CA ALA A 379 -3.01 -18.85 1.54
C ALA A 379 -1.65 -18.44 2.14
N ASP A 380 -0.92 -19.33 2.82
CA ASP A 380 0.36 -19.12 3.53
C ASP A 380 1.16 -20.44 3.43
N THR A 381 1.88 -20.61 2.33
CA THR A 381 2.48 -21.90 1.94
C THR A 381 3.61 -22.32 2.89
N ASP A 382 4.42 -21.38 3.40
CA ASP A 382 5.55 -21.67 4.30
C ASP A 382 5.21 -21.54 5.80
N ASN A 383 3.98 -21.12 6.12
CA ASN A 383 3.40 -21.05 7.45
C ASN A 383 4.17 -20.11 8.39
N ASP A 384 4.52 -18.94 7.89
CA ASP A 384 5.23 -17.91 8.64
C ASP A 384 4.29 -16.85 9.25
N GLY A 385 3.02 -16.82 8.80
CA GLY A 385 1.98 -15.88 9.22
C GLY A 385 1.75 -14.70 8.27
N LEU A 386 2.41 -14.67 7.11
CA LEU A 386 2.20 -13.77 5.99
C LEU A 386 1.66 -14.57 4.80
N THR A 387 0.62 -14.06 4.14
CA THR A 387 0.01 -14.81 3.02
C THR A 387 0.85 -14.70 1.76
N ASP A 388 0.91 -15.72 0.90
CA ASP A 388 1.69 -15.72 -0.35
C ASP A 388 1.41 -14.48 -1.21
N GLY A 389 0.14 -14.11 -1.30
CA GLY A 389 -0.29 -12.91 -1.98
C GLY A 389 0.17 -11.61 -1.33
N ALA A 390 0.29 -11.53 0.00
CA ALA A 390 0.86 -10.36 0.67
C ALA A 390 2.37 -10.27 0.44
N GLU A 391 3.06 -11.40 0.50
CA GLU A 391 4.50 -11.50 0.23
C GLU A 391 4.84 -11.02 -1.18
N VAL A 392 4.16 -11.55 -2.20
CA VAL A 392 4.44 -11.19 -3.59
C VAL A 392 3.98 -9.76 -3.91
N ASN A 393 2.77 -9.38 -3.47
CA ASN A 393 2.14 -8.15 -3.92
C ASN A 393 2.45 -6.92 -3.05
N THR A 394 2.93 -7.10 -1.82
CA THR A 394 3.10 -6.02 -0.84
C THR A 394 4.53 -5.95 -0.31
N HIS A 395 5.07 -7.06 0.19
CA HIS A 395 6.34 -7.07 0.93
C HIS A 395 7.56 -7.37 0.04
N GLY A 396 7.36 -8.06 -1.08
CA GLY A 396 8.43 -8.51 -1.98
C GLY A 396 9.33 -9.57 -1.36
N THR A 397 8.82 -10.31 -0.38
CA THR A 397 9.45 -11.48 0.27
C THR A 397 9.24 -12.75 -0.57
N LYS A 398 9.68 -13.90 -0.08
CA LYS A 398 9.67 -15.18 -0.79
C LYS A 398 8.61 -16.14 -0.19
N PRO A 399 7.52 -16.46 -0.92
CA PRO A 399 6.41 -17.30 -0.42
C PRO A 399 6.67 -18.77 -0.11
N LEU A 400 7.92 -19.19 -0.13
CA LEU A 400 8.34 -20.57 0.13
C LEU A 400 9.47 -20.60 1.17
N ASP A 401 9.74 -19.46 1.81
CA ASP A 401 10.90 -19.20 2.64
C ASP A 401 10.47 -18.30 3.80
N ALA A 402 10.15 -18.94 4.93
CA ALA A 402 9.51 -18.31 6.09
C ALA A 402 10.34 -17.21 6.80
N ASP A 403 11.55 -16.94 6.34
CA ASP A 403 12.52 -15.94 6.83
C ASP A 403 13.37 -15.54 5.61
N THR A 404 12.98 -14.46 4.95
CA THR A 404 13.48 -14.12 3.61
C THR A 404 14.95 -13.66 3.63
N ASP A 405 15.42 -13.04 4.71
CA ASP A 405 16.76 -12.49 4.87
C ASP A 405 17.69 -13.26 5.83
N ASP A 406 17.22 -14.39 6.33
CA ASP A 406 17.98 -15.36 7.14
C ASP A 406 18.53 -14.72 8.43
N ASP A 407 17.68 -13.97 9.12
CA ASP A 407 18.02 -13.24 10.34
C ASP A 407 17.55 -13.92 11.64
N GLY A 408 16.68 -14.93 11.51
CA GLY A 408 16.09 -15.71 12.60
C GLY A 408 14.70 -15.24 13.03
N LEU A 409 14.18 -14.16 12.45
CA LEU A 409 12.81 -13.66 12.61
C LEU A 409 12.02 -13.96 11.33
N LYS A 410 10.81 -14.48 11.49
CA LYS A 410 9.96 -14.82 10.33
C LYS A 410 9.35 -13.57 9.70
N ASP A 411 9.20 -13.51 8.38
CA ASP A 411 8.63 -12.35 7.67
C ASP A 411 7.26 -11.94 8.24
N GLY A 412 6.41 -12.92 8.52
CA GLY A 412 5.12 -12.71 9.17
C GLY A 412 5.21 -12.10 10.57
N ALA A 413 6.22 -12.45 11.37
CA ALA A 413 6.44 -11.87 12.69
C ALA A 413 6.97 -10.43 12.59
N GLU A 414 7.89 -10.19 11.67
CA GLU A 414 8.45 -8.89 11.36
C GLU A 414 7.35 -7.90 10.98
N VAL A 415 6.54 -8.23 9.98
CA VAL A 415 5.48 -7.35 9.48
C VAL A 415 4.37 -7.15 10.51
N ASN A 416 3.90 -8.21 11.16
CA ASN A 416 2.69 -8.14 12.00
C ASN A 416 2.95 -7.71 13.44
N THR A 417 4.17 -7.90 13.96
CA THR A 417 4.47 -7.75 15.39
C THR A 417 5.58 -6.74 15.66
N HIS A 418 6.70 -6.82 14.95
CA HIS A 418 7.92 -6.08 15.28
C HIS A 418 8.08 -4.78 14.48
N GLY A 419 7.53 -4.72 13.27
CA GLY A 419 7.60 -3.56 12.38
C GLY A 419 8.96 -3.38 11.70
N THR A 420 9.75 -4.45 11.59
CA THR A 420 11.03 -4.53 10.87
C THR A 420 10.82 -4.73 9.36
N ASP A 421 11.87 -4.59 8.54
CA ASP A 421 11.81 -4.86 7.09
C ASP A 421 12.25 -6.31 6.82
N PRO A 422 11.37 -7.20 6.33
CA PRO A 422 11.63 -8.64 6.17
C PRO A 422 12.60 -9.02 5.03
N LYS A 423 13.46 -8.08 4.64
CA LYS A 423 14.50 -8.25 3.63
C LYS A 423 15.80 -7.58 4.06
N ASP A 424 15.82 -6.96 5.24
CA ASP A 424 16.96 -6.30 5.83
C ASP A 424 17.23 -6.93 7.20
N PRO A 425 18.25 -7.80 7.31
CA PRO A 425 18.47 -8.59 8.53
C PRO A 425 18.94 -7.78 9.74
N ASP A 426 18.98 -6.44 9.65
CA ASP A 426 19.36 -5.47 10.69
C ASP A 426 18.68 -4.13 10.34
N THR A 427 17.38 -4.02 10.64
CA THR A 427 16.52 -2.92 10.19
C THR A 427 17.03 -1.56 10.68
N ASP A 428 17.54 -1.50 11.90
CA ASP A 428 17.97 -0.24 12.51
C ASP A 428 19.46 0.09 12.32
N ASN A 429 20.21 -0.84 11.72
CA ASN A 429 21.64 -0.75 11.42
C ASN A 429 22.50 -0.56 12.68
N GLY A 430 22.08 -1.15 13.81
CA GLY A 430 22.77 -1.19 15.09
C GLY A 430 23.93 -2.17 15.13
N GLY A 431 23.90 -3.18 14.26
CA GLY A 431 24.92 -4.22 14.10
C GLY A 431 24.59 -5.53 14.80
N VAL A 432 23.40 -5.68 15.36
CA VAL A 432 22.76 -6.94 15.75
C VAL A 432 21.59 -7.18 14.80
N LYS A 433 21.28 -8.44 14.50
CA LYS A 433 20.16 -8.78 13.61
C LYS A 433 18.83 -8.70 14.35
N ASP A 434 17.75 -8.38 13.65
CA ASP A 434 16.43 -8.17 14.26
C ASP A 434 15.97 -9.43 15.02
N GLY A 435 16.16 -10.63 14.45
CA GLY A 435 15.88 -11.91 15.11
C GLY A 435 16.67 -12.14 16.41
N ALA A 436 17.95 -11.78 16.42
CA ALA A 436 18.80 -11.91 17.60
C ALA A 436 18.40 -10.93 18.71
N GLU A 437 18.01 -9.71 18.35
CA GLU A 437 17.51 -8.71 19.29
C GLU A 437 16.19 -9.14 19.93
N VAL A 438 15.25 -9.65 19.13
CA VAL A 438 13.98 -10.18 19.64
C VAL A 438 14.19 -11.36 20.57
N ALA A 439 15.14 -12.26 20.26
CA ALA A 439 15.50 -13.38 21.13
C ALA A 439 16.13 -12.91 22.46
N ALA A 440 16.97 -11.88 22.42
CA ALA A 440 17.58 -11.26 23.60
C ALA A 440 16.62 -10.35 24.38
N GLY A 441 15.48 -9.99 23.80
CA GLY A 441 14.47 -9.11 24.38
C GLY A 441 14.82 -7.62 24.32
N THR A 442 15.70 -7.21 23.39
CA THR A 442 15.94 -5.82 23.01
C THR A 442 14.95 -5.38 21.91
N ASN A 443 15.06 -4.13 21.44
CA ASN A 443 14.12 -3.58 20.47
C ASN A 443 14.77 -3.47 19.08
N PRO A 444 14.32 -4.22 18.06
CA PRO A 444 14.93 -4.28 16.72
C PRO A 444 14.73 -3.03 15.85
N LEU A 445 14.38 -1.91 16.48
CA LEU A 445 14.17 -0.61 15.86
C LEU A 445 14.95 0.49 16.62
N ASP A 446 15.82 0.12 17.56
CA ASP A 446 16.66 1.01 18.36
C ASP A 446 18.10 0.49 18.53
N GLY A 447 18.90 0.65 17.48
CA GLY A 447 20.31 0.27 17.42
C GLY A 447 21.24 0.92 18.46
N SER A 448 20.70 1.74 19.36
CA SER A 448 21.42 2.26 20.51
C SER A 448 21.47 1.29 21.71
N ASP A 449 20.65 0.23 21.72
CA ASP A 449 20.63 -0.78 22.78
C ASP A 449 21.48 -2.04 22.49
N ASP A 450 21.88 -2.27 21.23
CA ASP A 450 22.77 -3.32 20.72
C ASP A 450 24.12 -3.42 21.44
N ALA A 451 24.65 -2.28 21.87
CA ALA A 451 25.99 -2.19 22.44
C ALA A 451 26.16 -3.08 23.67
N ALA A 452 25.07 -3.43 24.36
CA ALA A 452 25.06 -4.38 25.46
C ALA A 452 25.26 -5.83 24.98
N LEU A 453 24.65 -6.21 23.86
CA LEU A 453 24.71 -7.55 23.28
C LEU A 453 26.06 -7.80 22.58
N LEU A 454 26.66 -6.77 21.99
CA LEU A 454 27.97 -6.84 21.32
C LEU A 454 29.16 -6.77 22.30
N ALA A 455 28.93 -6.69 23.61
CA ALA A 455 29.99 -6.54 24.59
C ALA A 455 30.85 -7.83 24.67
N PRO A 456 32.20 -7.75 24.74
CA PRO A 456 33.05 -8.95 24.76
C PRO A 456 32.83 -9.96 25.90
N GLY A 457 32.09 -9.58 26.94
CA GLY A 457 31.74 -10.47 28.06
C GLY A 457 30.23 -10.72 28.17
N ALA A 458 29.46 -10.40 27.13
CA ALA A 458 28.09 -10.87 26.98
C ALA A 458 28.11 -12.36 26.55
N ASP A 459 26.95 -12.99 26.68
CA ASP A 459 26.60 -14.38 26.33
C ASP A 459 25.12 -14.31 25.90
N PRO A 460 24.84 -13.80 24.68
CA PRO A 460 23.49 -13.44 24.22
C PRO A 460 22.58 -14.65 23.99
N ASP A 461 23.15 -15.75 23.51
CA ASP A 461 22.51 -17.01 23.13
C ASP A 461 22.46 -18.04 24.29
N GLY A 462 23.25 -17.81 25.36
CA GLY A 462 23.16 -18.54 26.61
C GLY A 462 23.69 -19.98 26.50
N ASP A 463 24.72 -20.19 25.69
CA ASP A 463 25.37 -21.49 25.52
C ASP A 463 26.49 -21.74 26.55
N GLY A 464 26.94 -20.66 27.22
CA GLY A 464 27.98 -20.65 28.24
C GLY A 464 29.34 -20.14 27.76
N LEU A 465 29.46 -19.70 26.52
CA LEU A 465 30.60 -18.98 25.96
C LEU A 465 30.30 -17.48 25.90
N THR A 466 31.33 -16.66 26.07
CA THR A 466 31.21 -15.21 25.86
C THR A 466 31.53 -14.81 24.43
N ASN A 467 31.05 -13.66 23.95
CA ASN A 467 31.39 -13.16 22.60
C ASN A 467 32.92 -13.11 22.34
N ALA A 468 33.74 -12.92 23.37
CA ALA A 468 35.20 -12.95 23.24
C ALA A 468 35.77 -14.37 23.07
N GLU A 469 35.16 -15.37 23.70
CA GLU A 469 35.50 -16.78 23.58
C GLU A 469 35.03 -17.33 22.23
N GLU A 470 33.80 -17.04 21.83
CA GLU A 470 33.22 -17.44 20.56
C GLU A 470 34.00 -16.86 19.38
N LYS A 471 34.34 -15.57 19.45
CA LYS A 471 35.24 -14.95 18.48
C LYS A 471 36.62 -15.63 18.39
N ALA A 472 37.10 -16.24 19.48
CA ALA A 472 38.36 -16.96 19.47
C ALA A 472 38.23 -18.38 18.89
N LEU A 473 37.04 -18.98 18.98
CA LEU A 473 36.70 -20.30 18.45
C LEU A 473 36.21 -20.24 17.00
N GLY A 474 35.63 -19.12 16.58
CA GLY A 474 35.04 -18.92 15.26
C GLY A 474 33.53 -19.21 15.19
N THR A 475 32.88 -19.39 16.34
CA THR A 475 31.44 -19.59 16.49
C THR A 475 30.67 -18.27 16.45
N ASP A 476 29.34 -18.32 16.31
CA ASP A 476 28.48 -17.14 16.22
C ASP A 476 27.91 -16.73 17.60
N PRO A 477 28.21 -15.52 18.12
CA PRO A 477 27.69 -15.00 19.40
C PRO A 477 26.19 -14.95 19.61
N PHE A 478 25.40 -15.26 18.58
CA PHE A 478 23.94 -15.26 18.64
C PHE A 478 23.34 -16.62 18.26
N ASP A 479 24.16 -17.65 18.03
CA ASP A 479 23.73 -19.01 17.73
C ASP A 479 24.38 -20.03 18.67
N ALA A 480 23.55 -20.68 19.49
CA ALA A 480 24.03 -21.59 20.53
C ALA A 480 24.51 -22.95 20.02
N ASP A 481 24.37 -23.27 18.73
CA ASP A 481 24.73 -24.52 18.07
C ASP A 481 25.15 -24.21 16.62
N THR A 482 26.37 -23.67 16.44
CA THR A 482 26.83 -23.06 15.20
C THR A 482 26.82 -24.05 14.00
N ASP A 483 27.06 -25.33 14.23
CA ASP A 483 27.10 -26.36 13.17
C ASP A 483 25.80 -27.17 13.02
N ASN A 484 24.80 -26.87 13.86
CA ASN A 484 23.44 -27.40 13.81
C ASN A 484 23.40 -28.93 13.93
N ASP A 485 24.16 -29.48 14.87
CA ASP A 485 24.22 -30.92 15.13
C ASP A 485 23.35 -31.38 16.30
N GLY A 486 22.87 -30.43 17.11
CA GLY A 486 22.06 -30.64 18.31
C GLY A 486 22.85 -30.58 19.62
N LEU A 487 24.14 -30.24 19.59
CA LEU A 487 25.00 -29.98 20.73
C LEU A 487 25.39 -28.50 20.74
N LYS A 488 25.36 -27.87 21.92
CA LYS A 488 25.70 -26.46 22.01
C LYS A 488 27.21 -26.22 21.98
N ASP A 489 27.68 -25.13 21.38
CA ASP A 489 29.11 -24.82 21.25
C ASP A 489 29.84 -24.86 22.61
N GLY A 490 29.28 -24.23 23.64
CA GLY A 490 29.83 -24.25 25.00
C GLY A 490 29.91 -25.65 25.60
N ARG A 491 28.98 -26.55 25.25
CA ARG A 491 29.01 -27.95 25.67
C ARG A 491 30.04 -28.76 24.87
N GLU A 492 30.19 -28.46 23.59
CA GLU A 492 31.22 -29.07 22.74
C GLU A 492 32.61 -28.73 23.23
N VAL A 493 32.86 -27.47 23.60
CA VAL A 493 34.13 -27.05 24.23
C VAL A 493 34.37 -27.81 25.54
N GLU A 494 33.33 -28.06 26.35
CA GLU A 494 33.44 -28.84 27.60
C GLU A 494 33.81 -30.31 27.34
N LEU A 495 33.20 -30.93 26.32
CA LEU A 495 33.48 -32.30 25.90
C LEU A 495 34.77 -32.40 25.07
N GLY A 496 35.21 -31.27 24.52
CA GLY A 496 36.36 -31.04 23.65
C GLY A 496 36.17 -31.47 22.20
N THR A 497 34.94 -31.57 21.71
CA THR A 497 34.60 -31.68 20.28
C THR A 497 34.84 -30.34 19.59
N ASP A 498 34.71 -30.27 18.26
CA ASP A 498 34.91 -29.02 17.50
C ASP A 498 33.55 -28.38 17.18
N PRO A 499 33.20 -27.21 17.75
CA PRO A 499 31.89 -26.57 17.57
C PRO A 499 31.59 -26.03 16.17
N LEU A 500 32.42 -26.39 15.19
CA LEU A 500 32.27 -26.06 13.77
C LEU A 500 32.24 -27.34 12.92
N ASP A 501 32.22 -28.53 13.53
CA ASP A 501 32.25 -29.84 12.86
C ASP A 501 31.23 -30.81 13.49
N ALA A 502 30.08 -30.92 12.84
CA ALA A 502 28.91 -31.69 13.30
C ALA A 502 29.12 -33.22 13.48
N ASP A 503 30.31 -33.75 13.20
CA ASP A 503 30.71 -35.16 13.32
C ASP A 503 32.24 -35.21 13.50
N THR A 504 32.69 -34.97 14.74
CA THR A 504 34.11 -34.73 15.10
C THR A 504 35.02 -35.89 14.71
N ASP A 505 34.56 -37.14 14.79
CA ASP A 505 35.36 -38.33 14.49
C ASP A 505 35.09 -38.97 13.11
N ASN A 506 34.15 -38.38 12.37
CA ASN A 506 33.80 -38.71 10.99
C ASN A 506 33.36 -40.17 10.82
N ASP A 507 32.48 -40.64 11.71
CA ASP A 507 31.90 -41.98 11.68
C ASP A 507 30.52 -42.06 11.01
N GLY A 508 29.88 -40.90 10.81
CA GLY A 508 28.57 -40.74 10.21
C GLY A 508 27.42 -40.59 11.22
N LEU A 509 27.72 -40.50 12.51
CA LEU A 509 26.83 -40.08 13.59
C LEU A 509 27.25 -38.67 14.05
N LYS A 510 26.28 -37.80 14.32
CA LYS A 510 26.58 -36.42 14.76
C LYS A 510 26.88 -36.37 16.25
N ASP A 511 27.79 -35.52 16.70
CA ASP A 511 28.20 -35.40 18.11
C ASP A 511 26.98 -35.18 19.04
N GLY A 512 26.05 -34.31 18.63
CA GLY A 512 24.80 -34.08 19.32
C GLY A 512 23.90 -35.32 19.45
N ALA A 513 23.87 -36.19 18.44
CA ALA A 513 23.13 -37.45 18.50
C ALA A 513 23.82 -38.47 19.41
N GLU A 514 25.13 -38.53 19.38
CA GLU A 514 25.94 -39.39 20.24
C GLU A 514 25.73 -39.06 21.71
N VAL A 515 25.89 -37.79 22.07
CA VAL A 515 25.76 -37.34 23.46
C VAL A 515 24.32 -37.42 23.97
N ASN A 516 23.35 -36.99 23.16
CA ASN A 516 21.97 -36.82 23.65
C ASN A 516 21.10 -38.08 23.49
N LYS A 517 21.44 -39.00 22.59
CA LYS A 517 20.58 -40.15 22.25
C LYS A 517 21.23 -41.51 22.44
N TYR A 518 22.45 -41.72 21.92
CA TYR A 518 23.05 -43.06 21.89
C TYR A 518 23.99 -43.31 23.07
N GLY A 519 24.59 -42.27 23.64
CA GLY A 519 25.55 -42.37 24.74
C GLY A 519 26.93 -42.88 24.33
N THR A 520 27.29 -42.76 23.05
CA THR A 520 28.61 -43.03 22.49
C THR A 520 29.58 -41.87 22.77
N ASP A 521 30.88 -42.08 22.54
CA ASP A 521 31.91 -41.03 22.69
C ASP A 521 32.11 -40.31 21.35
N PRO A 522 31.78 -39.01 21.22
CA PRO A 522 31.82 -38.26 19.95
C PRO A 522 33.22 -37.99 19.39
N LYS A 523 34.22 -38.73 19.89
CA LYS A 523 35.63 -38.65 19.49
C LYS A 523 36.19 -40.01 19.15
N ASP A 524 35.39 -41.06 19.30
CA ASP A 524 35.78 -42.43 19.09
C ASP A 524 34.80 -43.10 18.14
N ALA A 525 35.20 -43.19 16.88
CA ALA A 525 34.36 -43.68 15.78
C ALA A 525 33.89 -45.14 15.92
N ASP A 526 34.22 -45.85 17.00
CA ASP A 526 33.87 -47.24 17.35
C ASP A 526 33.95 -47.36 18.89
N THR A 527 32.94 -46.82 19.59
CA THR A 527 32.96 -46.60 21.05
C THR A 527 33.16 -47.91 21.82
N ASP A 528 32.55 -49.00 21.36
CA ASP A 528 32.61 -50.29 22.04
C ASP A 528 33.79 -51.20 21.59
N ASN A 529 34.54 -50.74 20.59
CA ASN A 529 35.69 -51.42 19.99
C ASN A 529 35.35 -52.79 19.39
N GLY A 530 34.13 -52.97 18.87
CA GLY A 530 33.64 -54.17 18.20
C GLY A 530 34.10 -54.29 16.74
N GLY A 531 34.56 -53.19 16.14
CA GLY A 531 35.11 -53.13 14.79
C GLY A 531 34.13 -52.65 13.72
N VAL A 532 32.92 -52.25 14.12
CA VAL A 532 31.98 -51.47 13.31
C VAL A 532 31.91 -50.05 13.90
N LYS A 533 31.69 -49.05 13.05
CA LYS A 533 31.57 -47.66 13.52
C LYS A 533 30.17 -47.38 14.07
N ASP A 534 30.06 -46.56 15.11
CA ASP A 534 28.78 -46.26 15.79
C ASP A 534 27.71 -45.77 14.80
N GLY A 535 28.07 -44.84 13.90
CA GLY A 535 27.18 -44.35 12.84
C GLY A 535 26.74 -45.41 11.85
N ALA A 536 27.59 -46.41 11.56
CA ALA A 536 27.23 -47.54 10.70
C ALA A 536 26.28 -48.51 11.39
N GLU A 537 26.41 -48.68 12.70
CA GLU A 537 25.57 -49.53 13.54
C GLU A 537 24.17 -48.96 13.71
N VAL A 538 24.07 -47.67 14.07
CA VAL A 538 22.80 -46.94 14.12
C VAL A 538 22.05 -47.05 12.80
N LYS A 539 22.77 -46.94 11.67
CA LYS A 539 22.19 -47.10 10.34
C LYS A 539 21.76 -48.54 10.03
N ALA A 540 22.46 -49.53 10.56
CA ALA A 540 22.12 -50.95 10.44
C ALA A 540 21.04 -51.40 11.44
N GLY A 541 20.76 -50.58 12.47
CA GLY A 541 19.85 -50.88 13.57
C GLY A 541 20.44 -51.82 14.62
N THR A 542 21.77 -51.87 14.76
CA THR A 542 22.49 -52.52 15.87
C THR A 542 22.78 -51.53 17.00
N ASP A 543 23.22 -52.01 18.16
CA ASP A 543 23.48 -51.19 19.34
C ASP A 543 24.96 -50.76 19.39
N PRO A 544 25.29 -49.46 19.20
CA PRO A 544 26.68 -48.97 19.11
C PRO A 544 27.48 -49.03 20.43
N LEU A 545 26.93 -49.71 21.43
CA LEU A 545 27.55 -49.96 22.73
C LEU A 545 27.67 -51.46 23.04
N ASP A 546 27.33 -52.34 22.09
CA ASP A 546 27.40 -53.81 22.21
C ASP A 546 28.19 -54.49 21.08
N ALA A 547 29.52 -54.50 21.24
CA ALA A 547 30.52 -55.17 20.40
C ALA A 547 30.23 -56.64 20.03
N SER A 548 29.22 -57.28 20.64
CA SER A 548 28.82 -58.65 20.33
C SER A 548 27.80 -58.77 19.19
N ASP A 549 27.14 -57.67 18.81
CA ASP A 549 26.20 -57.62 17.69
C ASP A 549 26.82 -57.09 16.37
N ASP A 550 28.07 -56.59 16.45
CA ASP A 550 29.05 -56.34 15.39
C ASP A 550 29.26 -57.59 14.53
N ARG A 551 28.34 -57.80 13.60
CA ARG A 551 28.51 -58.84 12.59
C ARG A 551 29.55 -58.38 11.60
N VAL A 552 30.82 -58.63 11.92
CA VAL A 552 31.84 -58.81 10.90
C VAL A 552 31.28 -59.82 9.90
N ALA A 553 31.17 -59.43 8.63
CA ALA A 553 31.00 -60.36 7.52
C ALA A 553 32.25 -61.25 7.43
N GLY A 554 32.33 -62.22 8.35
CA GLY A 554 33.51 -63.01 8.68
C GLY A 554 33.14 -64.24 9.51
N GLY A 555 31.97 -64.83 9.26
CA GLY A 555 31.55 -66.07 9.88
C GLY A 555 32.11 -67.30 9.15
N GLN A 556 33.02 -68.00 9.83
CA GLN A 556 33.50 -69.33 9.44
C GLN A 556 32.35 -70.27 9.06
N GLY A 557 32.34 -70.72 7.81
CA GLY A 557 31.58 -71.87 7.34
C GLY A 557 32.50 -73.09 7.22
N SER A 558 32.37 -74.02 8.16
CA SER A 558 32.83 -75.39 8.03
C SER A 558 32.31 -76.04 6.74
N GLY A 559 33.18 -76.64 5.92
CA GLY A 559 32.74 -77.60 4.89
C GLY A 559 33.58 -77.65 3.63
N SER A 560 34.39 -78.71 3.51
CA SER A 560 34.78 -79.47 2.31
C SER A 560 34.88 -78.75 0.96
N GLY A 561 36.09 -78.78 0.39
CA GLY A 561 36.38 -78.25 -0.93
C GLY A 561 35.68 -78.96 -2.08
N ASP A 562 35.61 -78.25 -3.19
CA ASP A 562 35.97 -78.80 -4.49
C ASP A 562 36.38 -77.63 -5.41
N SER A 563 37.29 -77.92 -6.32
CA SER A 563 37.70 -77.02 -7.39
C SER A 563 36.64 -77.13 -8.49
N ASP A 564 36.30 -76.04 -9.18
CA ASP A 564 36.24 -75.99 -10.65
C ASP A 564 35.55 -74.73 -11.19
N ASP A 565 36.17 -74.23 -12.25
CA ASP A 565 35.71 -73.32 -13.31
C ASP A 565 34.19 -73.20 -13.54
N ASN A 566 33.72 -71.96 -13.74
CA ASN A 566 33.33 -71.44 -15.07
C ASN A 566 32.54 -70.11 -14.97
N GLY A 567 32.86 -69.20 -15.87
CA GLY A 567 32.23 -67.89 -15.98
C GLY A 567 30.80 -67.91 -16.53
N TRP A 568 30.07 -66.82 -16.29
CA TRP A 568 28.88 -66.47 -17.06
C TRP A 568 28.75 -64.94 -17.21
N LEU A 569 28.70 -64.50 -18.46
CA LEU A 569 28.34 -63.15 -18.92
C LEU A 569 26.85 -62.83 -18.65
N PRO A 570 26.45 -61.55 -18.54
CA PRO A 570 25.06 -61.15 -18.34
C PRO A 570 24.31 -60.98 -19.67
N SER A 571 23.03 -61.37 -19.71
CA SER A 571 22.07 -61.04 -20.80
C SER A 571 20.83 -60.39 -20.17
N THR A 572 20.63 -59.08 -20.24
CA THR A 572 20.17 -58.22 -21.37
C THR A 572 18.65 -58.21 -21.61
N GLY A 573 18.11 -57.00 -21.73
CA GLY A 573 16.83 -56.65 -22.37
C GLY A 573 16.06 -55.58 -21.58
N ALA A 574 16.42 -54.28 -21.60
CA ALA A 574 16.24 -53.28 -22.67
C ALA A 574 14.75 -53.11 -23.08
N THR A 575 14.13 -51.92 -23.00
CA THR A 575 14.26 -50.73 -23.88
C THR A 575 13.80 -49.45 -23.15
N ILE A 576 14.52 -48.32 -23.06
CA ILE A 576 14.99 -47.29 -24.02
C ILE A 576 13.92 -46.31 -24.55
N GLY A 577 14.17 -45.02 -24.29
CA GLY A 577 13.90 -43.88 -25.17
C GLY A 577 13.53 -42.61 -24.37
N LEU A 578 14.11 -41.42 -24.57
CA LEU A 578 15.11 -40.91 -25.50
C LEU A 578 15.34 -39.43 -25.10
N GLY A 579 16.58 -38.90 -25.08
CA GLY A 579 16.73 -37.44 -25.11
C GLY A 579 17.98 -36.76 -24.54
N ALA A 580 19.17 -37.38 -24.62
CA ALA A 580 20.42 -36.62 -24.59
C ALA A 580 21.12 -36.76 -25.95
N LEU A 581 21.27 -35.65 -26.67
CA LEU A 581 22.17 -35.55 -27.81
C LEU A 581 22.86 -34.18 -27.76
N LEU A 582 24.19 -34.25 -27.89
CA LEU A 582 25.21 -33.19 -27.95
C LEU A 582 25.73 -32.66 -26.60
N ALA A 583 27.02 -32.66 -26.29
CA ALA A 583 28.22 -33.34 -26.79
C ALA A 583 29.35 -32.92 -25.85
N ALA A 584 30.08 -33.88 -25.27
CA ALA A 584 31.36 -33.61 -24.63
C ALA A 584 32.47 -33.53 -25.71
N LEU A 585 33.32 -32.50 -25.63
CA LEU A 585 34.65 -32.52 -26.22
C LEU A 585 35.53 -31.43 -25.60
N GLY A 586 36.65 -31.83 -24.98
CA GLY A 586 37.88 -31.02 -24.94
C GLY A 586 38.44 -30.73 -23.55
N ALA A 587 39.34 -31.60 -23.09
CA ALA A 587 40.23 -31.38 -21.95
C ALA A 587 41.31 -30.31 -22.22
N VAL A 588 42.01 -29.93 -21.12
CA VAL A 588 43.31 -29.22 -20.98
C VAL A 588 43.19 -27.74 -20.57
N VAL A 589 43.29 -27.49 -19.26
CA VAL A 589 43.70 -26.19 -18.70
C VAL A 589 45.02 -26.40 -17.97
N ALA A 590 46.09 -25.84 -18.52
CA ALA A 590 47.39 -25.72 -17.87
C ALA A 590 47.85 -24.26 -17.95
N GLY A 591 48.06 -23.67 -16.78
CA GLY A 591 49.25 -22.88 -16.51
C GLY A 591 49.28 -21.41 -16.95
N LEU A 592 49.60 -20.59 -15.93
CA LEU A 592 50.34 -19.33 -15.95
C LEU A 592 49.57 -17.99 -15.99
N VAL A 593 49.61 -17.37 -14.80
CA VAL A 593 50.26 -16.07 -14.51
C VAL A 593 49.33 -14.88 -14.28
N MET A 594 49.12 -14.64 -12.98
CA MET A 594 49.24 -13.34 -12.34
C MET A 594 50.25 -12.44 -13.05
N ALA A 595 49.81 -11.29 -13.54
CA ALA A 595 50.42 -9.97 -13.33
C ALA A 595 50.15 -9.08 -14.52
N ARG A 596 49.35 -8.03 -14.31
CA ARG A 596 49.75 -6.67 -14.65
C ARG A 596 48.74 -5.66 -14.10
N LYS A 597 48.95 -5.28 -12.84
CA LYS A 597 48.65 -3.92 -12.41
C LYS A 597 49.84 -3.04 -12.82
N ARG A 598 49.58 -2.08 -13.71
CA ARG A 598 50.01 -0.66 -13.68
C ARG A 598 50.65 -0.11 -14.97
N ARG A 599 49.99 0.98 -15.40
CA ARG A 599 50.51 2.29 -15.87
C ARG A 599 51.07 2.38 -17.29
N LEU A 600 50.33 3.07 -18.17
CA LEU A 600 50.66 4.42 -18.71
C LEU A 600 49.83 4.69 -19.98
N ALA A 601 48.95 5.70 -19.90
CA ALA A 601 48.57 6.70 -20.91
C ALA A 601 47.14 7.15 -20.66
#